data_AF-C6I0E8-F1
#
_entry.id   AF-C6I0E8-F1
#
_cell.length_a   1.000
_cell.length_b   1.000
_cell.length_c   1.000
_cell.angle_alpha   90.00
_cell.angle_beta   90.00
_cell.angle_gamma   90.00
#
_symmetry.space_group_name_H-M   'P 1'
#
loop_
_entity.id
_entity.type
_entity.pdbx_description
1 polymer ?
#
loop_
_entity_poly.entity_id
_entity_poly.type
_entity_poly.pdbx_seq_one_letter_code
_entity_poly.pdbx_strand_id
1 'polypeptide(L)'
;MTERLSKDGRDSSLPENWRDFSREAGEGSFPVALDCRHYIGDRPCRFARTCEGCPEYSPQGFRILVLKTGALGDVLRTTILLGGIRRAHPHSHITWITAPGALPLVPSSLVDRIWTLSPQTLFRLHVERFDLVLSLDKEPEVAALAMVANAPDKRGMGLDSRGAVYPLNREMAYYFRLGLDN
;
A
#
# COMPACT_ATOMS: atom_id res chain seq x y z
N MET A 1 36.14 4.22 -22.56
CA MET A 1 35.74 5.53 -22.02
C MET A 1 34.74 5.25 -20.92
N THR A 2 35.16 5.45 -19.68
CA THR A 2 34.66 4.83 -18.46
C THR A 2 33.38 5.50 -17.96
N GLU A 3 32.24 4.80 -18.01
CA GLU A 3 30.99 5.25 -17.41
C GLU A 3 31.14 5.30 -15.88
N ARG A 4 30.87 6.48 -15.33
CA ARG A 4 30.97 6.78 -13.90
C ARG A 4 29.81 6.09 -13.17
N LEU A 5 30.17 5.11 -12.34
CA LEU A 5 29.29 4.50 -11.35
C LEU A 5 28.73 5.58 -10.40
N SER A 6 27.40 5.67 -10.29
CA SER A 6 26.79 6.28 -9.11
C SER A 6 26.91 5.30 -7.94
N LYS A 7 27.03 5.79 -6.70
CA LYS A 7 27.24 4.99 -5.47
C LYS A 7 26.16 3.93 -5.18
N ASP A 8 25.12 3.82 -6.00
CA ASP A 8 23.93 3.00 -5.76
C ASP A 8 23.81 1.77 -6.67
N GLY A 9 24.85 1.42 -7.45
CA GLY A 9 24.81 0.24 -8.33
C GLY A 9 23.80 0.32 -9.49
N ARG A 10 23.21 1.51 -9.74
CA ARG A 10 22.18 1.73 -10.76
C ARG A 10 22.77 1.70 -12.17
N ASP A 11 22.19 0.85 -13.04
CA ASP A 11 22.39 0.91 -14.48
C ASP A 11 21.51 2.01 -15.08
N SER A 12 22.13 3.04 -15.67
CA SER A 12 21.44 4.19 -16.26
C SER A 12 20.62 3.87 -17.50
N SER A 13 20.73 2.66 -18.06
CA SER A 13 19.91 2.19 -19.18
C SER A 13 18.52 1.68 -18.77
N LEU A 14 18.30 1.41 -17.48
CA LEU A 14 17.04 0.90 -16.95
C LEU A 14 16.14 2.03 -16.43
N PRO A 15 14.80 1.85 -16.44
CA PRO A 15 13.89 2.79 -15.79
C PRO A 15 14.24 3.00 -14.30
N GLU A 16 13.95 4.19 -13.74
CA GLU A 16 14.37 4.60 -12.38
C GLU A 16 14.03 3.58 -11.27
N ASN A 17 12.92 2.86 -11.40
CA ASN A 17 12.45 1.89 -10.42
C ASN A 17 12.84 0.44 -10.74
N TRP A 18 13.65 0.22 -11.76
CA TRP A 18 14.23 -1.08 -12.07
C TRP A 18 15.60 -1.19 -11.40
N ARG A 19 15.97 -2.41 -11.01
CA ARG A 19 17.31 -2.69 -10.49
C ARG A 19 17.86 -3.94 -11.14
N ASP A 20 19.11 -3.89 -11.55
CA ASP A 20 19.86 -5.07 -11.92
C ASP A 20 20.84 -5.39 -10.79
N PHE A 21 20.71 -6.59 -10.21
CA PHE A 21 21.52 -7.05 -9.09
C PHE A 21 22.74 -7.89 -9.54
N SER A 22 22.89 -8.11 -10.84
CA SER A 22 23.93 -8.97 -11.42
C SER A 22 25.37 -8.57 -11.06
N ARG A 23 25.62 -7.26 -10.94
CA ARG A 23 26.97 -6.72 -10.72
C ARG A 23 27.55 -7.01 -9.33
N GLU A 24 26.75 -7.47 -8.38
CA GLU A 24 27.19 -7.73 -7.00
C GLU A 24 27.48 -9.23 -6.71
N ALA A 25 26.99 -10.16 -7.55
CA ALA A 25 27.01 -11.59 -7.24
C ALA A 25 27.80 -12.49 -8.20
N GLY A 26 28.39 -11.95 -9.28
CA GLY A 26 29.05 -12.76 -10.30
C GLY A 26 28.07 -13.61 -11.15
N GLU A 27 26.80 -13.26 -11.11
CA GLU A 27 25.72 -13.83 -11.92
C GLU A 27 25.51 -12.99 -13.19
N GLY A 28 24.83 -13.56 -14.20
CA GLY A 28 24.46 -12.81 -15.41
C GLY A 28 23.45 -11.69 -15.11
N SER A 29 23.28 -10.73 -16.02
CA SER A 29 22.26 -9.65 -15.89
C SER A 29 20.87 -10.21 -15.57
N PHE A 30 20.23 -9.74 -14.50
CA PHE A 30 18.83 -10.08 -14.20
C PHE A 30 18.07 -8.84 -13.68
N PRO A 31 17.66 -7.93 -14.57
CA PRO A 31 16.94 -6.74 -14.15
C PRO A 31 15.56 -7.11 -13.60
N VAL A 32 15.17 -6.47 -12.49
CA VAL A 32 13.87 -6.61 -11.85
C VAL A 32 13.11 -5.29 -11.83
N ALA A 33 11.81 -5.36 -12.09
CA ALA A 33 10.92 -4.21 -12.08
C ALA A 33 10.28 -4.03 -10.70
N LEU A 34 10.95 -3.28 -9.80
CA LEU A 34 10.48 -3.12 -8.40
C LEU A 34 9.15 -2.35 -8.31
N ASP A 35 8.81 -1.57 -9.33
CA ASP A 35 7.54 -0.86 -9.42
C ASP A 35 6.41 -1.68 -10.07
N CYS A 36 6.65 -2.92 -10.49
CA CYS A 36 5.59 -3.78 -11.01
C CYS A 36 4.65 -4.24 -9.89
N ARG A 37 3.32 -4.12 -10.08
CA ARG A 37 2.31 -4.55 -9.11
C ARG A 37 2.33 -6.06 -8.83
N HIS A 38 2.93 -6.84 -9.72
CA HIS A 38 3.04 -8.29 -9.58
C HIS A 38 4.35 -8.72 -8.93
N TYR A 39 5.35 -7.83 -8.87
CA TYR A 39 6.64 -8.15 -8.29
C TYR A 39 6.53 -8.24 -6.76
N ILE A 40 7.06 -9.33 -6.19
CA ILE A 40 6.96 -9.64 -4.75
C ILE A 40 8.34 -9.53 -4.07
N GLY A 41 9.38 -10.02 -4.73
CA GLY A 41 10.79 -9.85 -4.34
C GLY A 41 11.36 -11.01 -3.50
N ASP A 42 10.56 -11.68 -2.68
CA ASP A 42 10.96 -12.87 -1.90
C ASP A 42 10.76 -14.19 -2.66
N ARG A 43 9.92 -14.18 -3.68
CA ARG A 43 9.59 -15.32 -4.55
C ARG A 43 9.11 -14.83 -5.93
N PRO A 44 9.00 -15.72 -6.93
CA PRO A 44 8.48 -15.35 -8.24
C PRO A 44 7.08 -14.73 -8.15
N CYS A 45 6.79 -13.78 -9.02
CA CYS A 45 5.43 -13.28 -9.20
C CYS A 45 4.52 -14.41 -9.74
N ARG A 46 3.20 -14.16 -9.78
CA ARG A 46 2.22 -15.15 -10.29
C ARG A 46 2.49 -15.66 -11.72
N PHE A 47 3.29 -14.92 -12.51
CA PHE A 47 3.63 -15.27 -13.88
C PHE A 47 4.94 -16.05 -14.00
N ALA A 48 5.77 -16.07 -12.94
CA ALA A 48 7.04 -16.81 -12.86
C ALA A 48 7.96 -16.65 -14.10
N ARG A 49 8.13 -15.41 -14.57
CA ARG A 49 9.01 -15.04 -15.71
C ARG A 49 10.00 -13.96 -15.30
N THR A 50 11.03 -13.77 -16.12
CA THR A 50 11.95 -12.62 -16.03
C THR A 50 11.18 -11.32 -16.19
N CYS A 51 11.63 -10.25 -15.53
CA CYS A 51 10.99 -8.94 -15.68
C CYS A 51 11.32 -8.29 -17.04
N GLU A 52 12.52 -8.52 -17.55
CA GLU A 52 12.93 -8.04 -18.86
C GLU A 52 12.00 -8.54 -19.96
N GLY A 53 11.43 -7.61 -20.73
CA GLY A 53 10.49 -7.92 -21.83
C GLY A 53 9.16 -8.56 -21.37
N CYS A 54 8.84 -8.54 -20.08
CA CYS A 54 7.62 -9.19 -19.56
C CYS A 54 6.35 -8.48 -20.06
N PRO A 55 5.46 -9.17 -20.81
CA PRO A 55 4.23 -8.56 -21.32
C PRO A 55 3.20 -8.27 -20.21
N GLU A 56 3.39 -8.88 -19.04
CA GLU A 56 2.53 -8.70 -17.86
C GLU A 56 3.03 -7.58 -16.93
N TYR A 57 4.08 -6.86 -17.32
CA TYR A 57 4.56 -5.72 -16.56
C TYR A 57 3.46 -4.68 -16.40
N SER A 58 3.19 -4.29 -15.16
CA SER A 58 2.17 -3.30 -14.84
C SER A 58 2.63 -2.45 -13.67
N PRO A 59 2.94 -1.15 -13.87
CA PRO A 59 3.43 -0.30 -12.81
C PRO A 59 2.37 -0.04 -11.72
N GLN A 60 2.83 0.23 -10.50
CA GLN A 60 1.99 0.45 -9.33
C GLN A 60 1.22 1.79 -9.35
N GLY A 61 1.62 2.76 -10.20
CA GLY A 61 0.92 4.04 -10.32
C GLY A 61 0.72 4.74 -8.96
N PHE A 62 -0.46 5.33 -8.74
CA PHE A 62 -0.81 5.99 -7.48
C PHE A 62 -1.07 4.96 -6.36
N ARG A 63 -0.34 5.04 -5.25
CA ARG A 63 -0.35 4.03 -4.19
C ARG A 63 -1.28 4.42 -3.06
N ILE A 64 -2.30 3.59 -2.83
CA ILE A 64 -3.35 3.86 -1.84
C ILE A 64 -3.29 2.78 -0.76
N LEU A 65 -3.24 3.21 0.50
CA LEU A 65 -3.44 2.35 1.66
C LEU A 65 -4.84 2.55 2.22
N VAL A 66 -5.59 1.46 2.38
CA VAL A 66 -6.88 1.46 3.07
C VAL A 66 -6.74 0.70 4.39
N LEU A 67 -7.15 1.34 5.49
CA LEU A 67 -7.16 0.76 6.82
C LEU A 67 -8.61 0.50 7.24
N LYS A 68 -8.98 -0.77 7.39
CA LYS A 68 -10.29 -1.19 7.88
C LYS A 68 -10.20 -2.57 8.54
N THR A 69 -10.18 -2.59 9.86
CA THR A 69 -10.13 -3.76 10.73
C THR A 69 -11.34 -3.87 11.67
N GLY A 70 -12.35 -2.99 11.55
CA GLY A 70 -13.58 -3.04 12.34
C GLY A 70 -14.41 -4.33 12.18
N ALA A 71 -15.62 -4.34 12.72
CA ALA A 71 -16.51 -5.51 12.68
C ALA A 71 -16.71 -6.07 11.26
N LEU A 72 -16.88 -7.40 11.13
CA LEU A 72 -16.96 -8.09 9.82
C LEU A 72 -17.96 -7.46 8.85
N GLY A 73 -19.17 -7.15 9.32
CA GLY A 73 -20.20 -6.52 8.50
C GLY A 73 -19.80 -5.13 8.00
N ASP A 74 -18.97 -4.41 8.76
CA ASP A 74 -18.49 -3.08 8.38
C ASP A 74 -17.33 -3.13 7.39
N VAL A 75 -16.44 -4.11 7.51
CA VAL A 75 -15.45 -4.42 6.47
C VAL A 75 -16.16 -4.71 5.15
N LEU A 76 -17.15 -5.60 5.14
CA LEU A 76 -17.89 -5.94 3.93
C LEU A 76 -18.56 -4.71 3.30
N ARG A 77 -19.28 -3.91 4.09
CA ARG A 77 -19.95 -2.69 3.58
C ARG A 77 -18.99 -1.66 3.02
N THR A 78 -17.80 -1.52 3.59
CA THR A 78 -16.81 -0.53 3.13
C THR A 78 -16.09 -0.95 1.86
N THR A 79 -16.12 -2.23 1.47
CA THR A 79 -15.57 -2.68 0.18
C THR A 79 -16.20 -2.00 -1.03
N ILE A 80 -17.44 -1.48 -0.91
CA ILE A 80 -18.11 -0.73 -1.98
C ILE A 80 -17.31 0.51 -2.42
N LEU A 81 -16.45 1.05 -1.55
CA LEU A 81 -15.59 2.19 -1.85
C LEU A 81 -14.54 1.85 -2.92
N LEU A 82 -14.13 0.58 -3.04
CA LEU A 82 -13.08 0.16 -3.97
C LEU A 82 -13.43 0.48 -5.43
N GLY A 83 -14.70 0.34 -5.81
CA GLY A 83 -15.15 0.72 -7.16
C GLY A 83 -15.01 2.23 -7.41
N GLY A 84 -15.34 3.05 -6.41
CA GLY A 84 -15.15 4.51 -6.49
C GLY A 84 -13.67 4.90 -6.55
N ILE A 85 -12.84 4.28 -5.71
CA ILE A 85 -11.39 4.50 -5.68
C ILE A 85 -10.77 4.16 -7.04
N ARG A 86 -11.12 3.02 -7.63
CA ARG A 86 -10.63 2.62 -8.95
C ARG A 86 -11.08 3.57 -10.06
N ARG A 87 -12.29 4.13 -10.01
CA ARG A 87 -12.72 5.15 -10.98
C ARG A 87 -11.93 6.45 -10.83
N ALA A 88 -11.65 6.88 -9.61
CA ALA A 88 -10.87 8.09 -9.35
C ALA A 88 -9.38 7.91 -9.65
N HIS A 89 -8.85 6.70 -9.44
CA HIS A 89 -7.45 6.34 -9.67
C HIS A 89 -7.33 5.01 -10.44
N PRO A 90 -7.57 5.00 -11.77
CA PRO A 90 -7.64 3.77 -12.57
C PRO A 90 -6.39 2.89 -12.51
N HIS A 91 -5.22 3.52 -12.46
CA HIS A 91 -3.92 2.83 -12.44
C HIS A 91 -3.36 2.67 -11.03
N SER A 92 -4.16 2.85 -9.98
CA SER A 92 -3.67 2.77 -8.61
C SER A 92 -3.15 1.39 -8.23
N HIS A 93 -2.31 1.35 -7.21
CA HIS A 93 -1.99 0.14 -6.47
C HIS A 93 -2.62 0.26 -5.08
N ILE A 94 -3.62 -0.59 -4.81
CA ILE A 94 -4.39 -0.55 -3.56
C ILE A 94 -3.85 -1.63 -2.62
N THR A 95 -3.39 -1.22 -1.44
CA THR A 95 -3.09 -2.08 -0.31
C THR A 95 -4.19 -1.94 0.74
N TRP A 96 -4.74 -3.05 1.23
CA TRP A 96 -5.78 -3.05 2.26
C TRP A 96 -5.27 -3.77 3.52
N ILE A 97 -5.32 -3.10 4.67
CA ILE A 97 -5.08 -3.72 5.98
C ILE A 97 -6.42 -4.05 6.63
N THR A 98 -6.61 -5.32 6.99
CA THR A 98 -7.84 -5.83 7.62
C THR A 98 -7.57 -6.72 8.83
N ALA A 99 -8.60 -7.02 9.61
CA ALA A 99 -8.53 -8.00 10.68
C ALA A 99 -8.44 -9.43 10.08
N PRO A 100 -7.72 -10.38 10.71
CA PRO A 100 -7.58 -11.75 10.20
C PRO A 100 -8.91 -12.43 9.82
N GLY A 101 -9.94 -12.28 10.66
CA GLY A 101 -11.27 -12.87 10.40
C GLY A 101 -12.04 -12.23 9.23
N ALA A 102 -11.64 -11.02 8.81
CA ALA A 102 -12.27 -10.29 7.72
C ALA A 102 -11.54 -10.45 6.38
N LEU A 103 -10.40 -11.14 6.34
CA LEU A 103 -9.61 -11.38 5.14
C LEU A 103 -10.44 -11.91 3.95
N PRO A 104 -11.35 -12.90 4.12
CA PRO A 104 -12.14 -13.43 3.01
C PRO A 104 -13.16 -12.44 2.44
N LEU A 105 -13.46 -11.34 3.15
CA LEU A 105 -14.45 -10.35 2.76
C LEU A 105 -13.87 -9.28 1.84
N VAL A 106 -12.55 -9.15 1.77
CA VAL A 106 -11.89 -8.14 0.94
C VAL A 106 -11.72 -8.69 -0.48
N PRO A 107 -12.28 -8.03 -1.53
CA PRO A 107 -12.28 -8.57 -2.88
C PRO A 107 -10.88 -8.45 -3.51
N SER A 108 -10.23 -9.58 -3.71
CA SER A 108 -8.89 -9.68 -4.34
C SER A 108 -8.85 -9.22 -5.80
N SER A 109 -10.00 -9.07 -6.45
CA SER A 109 -10.10 -8.53 -7.82
C SER A 109 -9.96 -7.01 -7.88
N LEU A 110 -10.16 -6.30 -6.77
CA LEU A 110 -10.11 -4.84 -6.71
C LEU A 110 -8.93 -4.31 -5.89
N VAL A 111 -8.26 -5.18 -5.14
CA VAL A 111 -7.12 -4.84 -4.27
C VAL A 111 -5.87 -5.58 -4.77
N ASP A 112 -4.73 -4.90 -4.78
CA ASP A 112 -3.47 -5.48 -5.25
C ASP A 112 -2.74 -6.24 -4.13
N ARG A 113 -2.84 -5.78 -2.88
CA ARG A 113 -2.30 -6.47 -1.70
C ARG A 113 -3.24 -6.38 -0.52
N ILE A 114 -3.46 -7.49 0.18
CA ILE A 114 -4.21 -7.52 1.43
C ILE A 114 -3.27 -7.97 2.54
N TRP A 115 -3.16 -7.17 3.59
CA TRP A 115 -2.40 -7.50 4.79
C TRP A 115 -3.34 -7.68 5.96
N THR A 116 -3.02 -8.61 6.84
CA THR A 116 -3.67 -8.71 8.14
C THR A 116 -2.94 -7.83 9.15
N LEU A 117 -3.68 -7.24 10.08
CA LEU A 117 -3.06 -6.50 11.17
C LEU A 117 -2.22 -7.45 12.04
N SER A 118 -0.94 -7.14 12.15
CA SER A 118 0.05 -7.86 12.96
C SER A 118 1.20 -6.92 13.32
N PRO A 119 2.04 -7.26 14.32
CA PRO A 119 3.25 -6.49 14.61
C PRO A 119 4.17 -6.31 13.39
N GLN A 120 4.23 -7.29 12.48
CA GLN A 120 5.04 -7.22 11.27
C GLN A 120 4.52 -6.16 10.28
N THR A 121 3.19 -6.00 10.22
CA THR A 121 2.56 -4.97 9.39
C THR A 121 2.98 -3.55 9.81
N LEU A 122 3.25 -3.32 11.12
CA LEU A 122 3.76 -2.04 11.61
C LEU A 122 5.13 -1.68 11.01
N PHE A 123 6.09 -2.62 11.06
CA PHE A 123 7.41 -2.40 10.49
C PHE A 123 7.35 -2.13 8.99
N ARG A 124 6.45 -2.83 8.29
CA ARG A 124 6.22 -2.63 6.87
C ARG A 124 5.69 -1.23 6.54
N LEU A 125 4.77 -0.69 7.34
CA LEU A 125 4.23 0.67 7.17
C LEU A 125 5.27 1.78 7.29
N HIS A 126 6.32 1.57 8.09
CA HIS A 126 7.43 2.52 8.21
C HIS A 126 8.32 2.56 6.96
N VAL A 127 8.39 1.46 6.21
CA VAL A 127 9.27 1.35 5.03
C VAL A 127 8.51 1.68 3.75
N GLU A 128 7.28 1.16 3.60
CA GLU A 128 6.49 1.39 2.40
C GLU A 128 5.93 2.80 2.34
N ARG A 129 6.14 3.47 1.19
CA ARG A 129 5.55 4.76 0.89
C ARG A 129 4.19 4.59 0.20
N PHE A 130 3.25 5.47 0.52
CA PHE A 130 1.97 5.61 -0.14
C PHE A 130 1.75 7.06 -0.54
N ASP A 131 0.88 7.29 -1.50
CA ASP A 131 0.45 8.63 -1.90
C ASP A 131 -0.78 9.07 -1.09
N LEU A 132 -1.66 8.11 -0.74
CA LEU A 132 -2.88 8.34 0.02
C LEU A 132 -3.12 7.23 1.06
N VAL A 133 -3.48 7.63 2.29
CA VAL A 133 -3.99 6.74 3.33
C VAL A 133 -5.46 7.06 3.61
N LEU A 134 -6.31 6.02 3.62
CA LEU A 134 -7.72 6.08 3.97
C LEU A 134 -7.97 5.28 5.26
N SER A 135 -8.20 5.97 6.37
CA SER A 135 -8.44 5.40 7.69
C SER A 135 -9.94 5.35 8.02
N LEU A 136 -10.55 4.17 7.89
CA LEU A 136 -12.01 4.03 7.86
C LEU A 136 -12.65 3.58 9.18
N ASP A 137 -11.88 3.59 10.27
CA ASP A 137 -12.21 3.06 11.59
C ASP A 137 -11.98 4.10 12.68
N LYS A 138 -12.75 4.08 13.76
CA LYS A 138 -12.59 5.00 14.91
C LYS A 138 -11.77 4.38 16.04
N GLU A 139 -11.37 3.13 15.90
CA GLU A 139 -10.55 2.39 16.83
C GLU A 139 -9.17 3.07 16.95
N PRO A 140 -8.73 3.44 18.17
CA PRO A 140 -7.46 4.16 18.37
C PRO A 140 -6.25 3.49 17.72
N GLU A 141 -6.21 2.16 17.71
CA GLU A 141 -5.15 1.37 17.11
C GLU A 141 -5.07 1.60 15.60
N VAL A 142 -6.21 1.61 14.91
CA VAL A 142 -6.27 1.84 13.45
C VAL A 142 -5.98 3.30 13.12
N ALA A 143 -6.51 4.22 13.93
CA ALA A 143 -6.23 5.64 13.82
C ALA A 143 -4.73 5.93 14.01
N ALA A 144 -4.03 5.21 14.90
CA ALA A 144 -2.59 5.30 15.08
C ALA A 144 -1.82 4.78 13.85
N LEU A 145 -2.25 3.67 13.24
CA LEU A 145 -1.64 3.16 11.99
C LEU A 145 -1.66 4.22 10.89
N ALA A 146 -2.75 4.98 10.80
CA ALA A 146 -2.88 6.07 9.82
C ALA A 146 -1.80 7.13 10.04
N MET A 147 -1.51 7.50 11.29
CA MET A 147 -0.50 8.50 11.62
C MET A 147 0.93 8.02 11.34
N VAL A 148 1.19 6.74 11.56
CA VAL A 148 2.51 6.11 11.35
C VAL A 148 2.82 5.88 9.87
N ALA A 149 1.81 5.61 9.05
CA ALA A 149 1.99 5.33 7.63
C ALA A 149 2.69 6.48 6.87
N ASN A 150 3.69 6.12 6.07
CA ASN A 150 4.43 7.08 5.25
C ASN A 150 3.62 7.52 4.02
N ALA A 151 2.84 8.60 4.16
CA ALA A 151 2.06 9.20 3.08
C ALA A 151 1.88 10.72 3.27
N PRO A 152 1.91 11.50 2.19
CA PRO A 152 1.67 12.94 2.23
C PRO A 152 0.19 13.29 2.43
N ASP A 153 -0.74 12.50 1.89
CA ASP A 153 -2.19 12.68 2.08
C ASP A 153 -2.75 11.56 2.98
N LYS A 154 -3.45 11.95 4.03
CA LYS A 154 -4.09 11.05 4.99
C LYS A 154 -5.50 11.57 5.26
N ARG A 155 -6.49 10.70 5.07
CA ARG A 155 -7.92 11.01 5.26
C ARG A 155 -8.56 9.93 6.11
N GLY A 156 -9.68 10.24 6.73
CA GLY A 156 -10.36 9.35 7.65
C GLY A 156 -10.19 9.78 9.10
N MET A 157 -9.91 8.79 9.96
CA MET A 157 -9.67 8.99 11.39
C MET A 157 -8.18 8.92 11.72
N GLY A 158 -7.72 9.79 12.61
CA GLY A 158 -6.36 9.85 13.12
C GLY A 158 -6.34 9.86 14.64
N LEU A 159 -5.15 9.66 15.21
CA LEU A 159 -4.91 9.67 16.66
C LEU A 159 -4.01 10.84 17.01
N ASP A 160 -4.41 11.66 17.99
CA ASP A 160 -3.59 12.76 18.48
C ASP A 160 -2.52 12.27 19.48
N SER A 161 -1.58 13.14 19.85
CA SER A 161 -0.50 12.80 20.77
C SER A 161 -0.93 12.50 22.21
N ARG A 162 -2.22 12.70 22.53
CA ARG A 162 -2.83 12.40 23.83
C ARG A 162 -3.66 11.11 23.78
N GLY A 163 -3.71 10.44 22.63
CA GLY A 163 -4.49 9.22 22.42
C GLY A 163 -5.95 9.48 22.07
N ALA A 164 -6.35 10.70 21.73
CA ALA A 164 -7.71 11.01 21.30
C ALA A 164 -7.86 10.82 19.79
N VAL A 165 -8.92 10.12 19.38
CA VAL A 165 -9.26 9.94 17.97
C VAL A 165 -9.93 11.21 17.43
N TYR A 166 -9.54 11.64 16.23
CA TYR A 166 -10.04 12.86 15.60
C TYR A 166 -10.13 12.70 14.07
N PRO A 167 -10.99 13.47 13.38
CA PRO A 167 -11.10 13.43 11.92
C PRO A 167 -9.88 14.11 11.26
N LEU A 168 -9.27 13.46 10.27
CA LEU A 168 -8.14 13.99 9.50
C LEU A 168 -8.55 14.95 8.38
N ASN A 169 -9.84 14.92 8.00
CA ASN A 169 -10.38 15.74 6.93
C ASN A 169 -11.84 16.13 7.23
N ARG A 170 -12.30 17.22 6.61
CA ARG A 170 -13.61 17.84 6.89
C ARG A 170 -14.77 16.88 6.66
N GLU A 171 -14.69 16.04 5.63
CA GLU A 171 -15.75 15.09 5.27
C GLU A 171 -16.02 14.06 6.38
N MET A 172 -15.06 13.82 7.27
CA MET A 172 -15.21 12.90 8.38
C MET A 172 -15.85 13.52 9.63
N ALA A 173 -16.07 14.83 9.65
CA ALA A 173 -16.62 15.52 10.82
C ALA A 173 -18.01 14.98 11.22
N TYR A 174 -18.89 14.72 10.25
CA TYR A 174 -20.21 14.15 10.53
C TYR A 174 -20.10 12.74 11.11
N TYR A 175 -19.31 11.87 10.46
CA TYR A 175 -19.09 10.51 10.95
C TYR A 175 -18.49 10.51 12.35
N PHE A 176 -17.52 11.37 12.63
CA PHE A 176 -16.92 11.54 13.95
C PHE A 176 -17.98 11.92 15.00
N ARG A 177 -18.77 12.98 14.75
CA ARG A 177 -19.81 13.49 15.66
C ARG A 177 -20.85 12.42 16.05
N LEU A 178 -21.23 11.53 15.12
CA LEU A 178 -22.17 10.44 15.42
C LEU A 178 -21.72 9.52 16.59
N GLY A 179 -20.44 9.52 16.96
CA GLY A 179 -19.94 8.74 18.09
C GLY A 179 -19.76 9.54 19.39
N LEU A 180 -20.07 10.84 19.39
CA LEU A 180 -19.94 11.72 20.56
C LEU A 180 -21.29 11.99 21.22
N ASP A 181 -22.36 12.00 20.43
CA ASP A 181 -23.72 12.25 20.89
C ASP A 181 -24.49 10.91 20.87
N ASN A 182 -24.83 10.37 22.05
CA ASN A 182 -25.69 9.19 22.22
C ASN A 182 -27.12 9.62 22.53
#